data_AF-A0AAW5UIU0-F1
#
_entry.id   AF-A0AAW5UIU0-F1
#
_cell.length_a   1.000
_cell.length_b   1.000
_cell.length_c   1.000
_cell.angle_alpha   90.00
_cell.angle_beta   90.00
_cell.angle_gamma   90.00
#
_symmetry.space_group_name_H-M   'P 1'
#
loop_
_entity.id
_entity.type
_entity.pdbx_description
1 polymer ?
#
loop_
_entity_poly.entity_id
_entity_poly.type
_entity_poly.pdbx_seq_one_letter_code
_entity_poly.pdbx_strand_id
1 'polypeptide(L)' 'MSRNLMRMALIMAATASYAQDDIFGCSSPRLDAPSGNIPSDKQKCQPKEQHEFTIKGVKIMAASKKDAIKKYNHRKK' A
#
# COMPACT_ATOMS: atom_id res chain seq x y z
N MET A 1 -30.04 2.81 -28.51
CA MET A 1 -28.60 2.53 -28.39
C MET A 1 -28.34 1.14 -28.95
N SER A 2 -27.58 1.02 -30.03
CA SER A 2 -27.33 -0.29 -30.67
C SER A 2 -26.47 -1.17 -29.75
N ARG A 3 -26.76 -2.48 -29.71
CA ARG A 3 -26.05 -3.44 -28.85
C ARG A 3 -24.54 -3.50 -29.16
N ASN A 4 -24.18 -3.21 -30.41
CA ASN A 4 -22.79 -3.13 -30.88
C ASN A 4 -22.06 -1.90 -30.33
N LEU A 5 -22.75 -0.76 -30.19
CA LEU A 5 -22.17 0.45 -29.60
C LEU A 5 -21.82 0.26 -28.12
N MET A 6 -22.71 -0.40 -27.36
CA MET A 6 -22.46 -0.73 -25.95
C MET A 6 -21.27 -1.68 -25.78
N ARG A 7 -21.13 -2.67 -26.67
CA ARG A 7 -19.97 -3.59 -26.68
C ARG A 7 -18.66 -2.88 -27.00
N MET A 8 -18.65 -2.01 -28.00
CA MET A 8 -17.47 -1.21 -28.34
C MET A 8 -17.06 -0.28 -27.18
N ALA A 9 -18.03 0.36 -26.53
CA ALA A 9 -17.78 1.21 -25.36
C ALA A 9 -17.18 0.43 -24.18
N LEU A 10 -17.69 -0.78 -23.92
CA LEU A 10 -17.17 -1.63 -22.84
C LEU A 10 -15.75 -2.13 -23.13
N ILE A 11 -15.46 -2.53 -24.38
CA ILE A 11 -14.12 -2.95 -24.80
C ILE A 11 -13.14 -1.77 -24.68
N MET A 12 -13.53 -0.59 -25.14
CA MET A 12 -12.71 0.62 -25.06
C MET A 12 -12.42 1.03 -23.60
N ALA A 13 -13.43 0.93 -22.72
CA ALA A 13 -13.26 1.18 -21.30
C ALA A 13 -12.32 0.15 -20.63
N ALA A 14 -12.44 -1.13 -20.99
CA ALA A 14 -11.55 -2.18 -20.49
C ALA A 14 -10.10 -1.98 -20.96
N THR A 15 -9.88 -1.64 -22.24
CA THR A 15 -8.54 -1.34 -22.77
C THR A 15 -7.95 -0.08 -22.16
N ALA A 16 -8.78 0.94 -21.89
CA ALA A 16 -8.32 2.15 -21.20
C ALA A 16 -7.91 1.82 -19.76
N SER A 17 -8.70 1.02 -19.02
CA SER A 17 -8.31 0.61 -17.65
C SER A 17 -7.01 -0.20 -17.61
N TYR A 18 -6.77 -1.08 -18.59
CA TYR A 18 -5.53 -1.84 -18.70
C TYR A 18 -4.32 -0.96 -19.09
N ALA A 19 -4.52 0.02 -19.97
CA ALA A 19 -3.47 0.99 -20.32
C ALA A 19 -3.20 2.02 -19.20
N GLN A 20 -4.12 2.14 -18.23
CA GLN A 20 -3.98 2.95 -17.02
C GLN A 20 -3.45 2.12 -15.85
N ASP A 21 -2.89 0.93 -16.10
CA ASP A 21 -2.09 0.20 -15.11
C ASP A 21 -0.75 0.92 -14.83
N ASP A 22 -0.83 2.19 -14.44
CA ASP A 22 0.10 2.85 -13.53
C ASP A 22 -0.28 2.42 -12.10
N ILE A 23 -0.37 1.10 -11.87
CA ILE A 23 -0.74 0.45 -10.60
C ILE A 23 0.33 0.71 -9.52
N PHE A 24 1.50 1.23 -9.89
CA PHE A 24 2.52 1.73 -8.98
C PHE A 24 2.84 3.17 -9.31
N GLY A 25 1.89 4.09 -9.08
CA GLY A 25 2.00 5.55 -9.24
C GLY A 25 3.41 6.10 -9.43
N CYS A 26 3.92 5.94 -10.64
CA CYS A 26 5.22 6.42 -11.05
C CYS A 26 4.97 7.01 -12.42
N SER A 27 4.42 8.23 -12.40
CA SER A 27 4.54 9.14 -13.51
C SER A 27 6.02 9.15 -13.90
N SER A 28 6.33 8.48 -15.01
CA SER A 28 7.62 8.53 -15.67
C SER A 28 8.17 9.95 -15.56
N PRO A 29 9.32 10.18 -14.91
CA PRO A 29 9.87 11.51 -14.85
C PRO A 29 10.24 11.87 -16.29
N ARG A 30 9.58 12.90 -16.83
CA ARG A 30 9.92 13.50 -18.12
C ARG A 30 11.44 13.59 -18.21
N LEU A 31 12.02 12.88 -19.18
CA LEU A 31 13.46 12.72 -19.40
C LEU A 31 14.13 14.01 -19.92
N ASP A 32 13.79 15.17 -19.34
CA ASP A 32 14.32 16.48 -19.74
C ASP A 32 14.58 17.41 -18.52
N ALA A 33 14.83 16.85 -17.34
CA ALA A 33 15.23 17.62 -16.16
C ALA A 33 16.65 17.22 -15.71
N PRO A 34 17.65 18.12 -15.75
CA PRO A 34 18.93 17.89 -15.11
C PRO A 34 18.78 18.23 -13.63
N SER A 35 18.15 17.36 -12.84
CA SER A 35 18.05 17.57 -11.40
C SER A 35 18.82 16.49 -10.67
N GLY A 36 19.97 16.91 -10.15
CA GLY A 36 20.98 16.09 -9.50
C GLY A 36 20.47 15.24 -8.34
N ASN A 37 21.24 14.18 -8.10
CA ASN A 37 21.35 13.40 -6.87
C ASN A 37 20.25 13.67 -5.83
N ILE A 38 19.13 12.95 -5.95
CA ILE A 38 18.23 12.78 -4.83
C ILE A 38 18.85 11.65 -3.97
N PRO A 39 19.39 11.92 -2.78
CA PRO A 39 19.71 10.85 -1.85
C PRO A 39 18.37 10.25 -1.43
N SER A 40 18.01 9.12 -2.05
CA SER A 40 16.89 8.28 -1.64
C SER A 40 17.22 7.60 -0.31
N ASP A 41 17.43 8.38 0.75
CA ASP A 41 17.92 7.89 2.04
C ASP A 41 16.92 8.14 3.19
N LYS A 42 15.85 8.90 2.97
CA LYS A 42 14.89 9.21 4.06
C LYS A 42 13.46 9.27 3.56
N GLN A 43 12.99 8.19 2.94
CA GLN A 43 11.55 7.92 3.02
C GLN A 43 11.27 7.66 4.50
N LYS A 44 10.80 8.68 5.21
CA LYS A 44 10.56 8.64 6.65
C LYS A 44 9.68 7.42 6.92
N CYS A 45 10.25 6.41 7.57
CA CYS A 45 9.50 5.29 8.10
C CYS A 45 8.34 5.89 8.91
N GLN A 46 7.11 5.70 8.42
CA GLN A 46 5.90 6.06 9.17
C GLN A 46 6.04 5.47 10.58
N PRO A 47 5.76 6.25 11.65
CA PRO A 47 5.76 5.70 12.99
C PRO A 47 4.79 4.53 13.00
N LYS A 48 5.29 3.33 13.37
CA LYS A 48 4.49 2.12 13.38
C LYS A 48 3.33 2.32 14.34
N GLU A 49 2.12 2.38 13.80
CA GLU A 49 0.90 2.51 14.57
C GLU A 49 0.82 1.32 15.54
N GLN A 50 0.62 1.62 16.82
CA GLN A 50 0.46 0.60 17.85
C GLN A 50 -1.03 0.40 18.08
N HIS A 51 -1.49 -0.82 17.92
CA HIS A 51 -2.86 -1.20 18.20
C HIS A 51 -2.96 -1.95 19.53
N GLU A 52 -4.11 -1.81 20.19
CA GLU A 52 -4.44 -2.57 21.38
C GLU A 52 -4.90 -3.97 20.99
N PHE A 53 -4.15 -4.99 21.39
CA PHE A 53 -4.53 -6.38 21.22
C PHE A 53 -4.85 -7.00 22.58
N THR A 54 -5.98 -7.69 22.68
CA THR A 54 -6.32 -8.48 23.87
C THR A 54 -5.84 -9.92 23.68
N ILE A 55 -4.83 -10.33 24.43
CA ILE A 55 -4.29 -11.70 24.44
C ILE A 55 -4.60 -12.34 25.80
N LYS A 56 -5.45 -13.37 25.82
CA LYS A 56 -5.86 -14.09 27.04
C LYS A 56 -6.35 -13.15 28.17
N GLY A 57 -7.12 -12.12 27.82
CA GLY A 57 -7.64 -11.13 28.76
C GLY A 57 -6.65 -10.02 29.14
N VAL A 58 -5.43 -10.01 28.61
CA VAL A 58 -4.43 -8.96 28.84
C VAL A 58 -4.32 -8.06 27.63
N LYS A 59 -4.46 -6.75 27.84
CA LYS A 59 -4.30 -5.70 26.81
C LYS A 59 -2.81 -5.43 26.56
N ILE A 60 -2.39 -5.52 25.30
CA ILE A 60 -1.00 -5.35 24.87
C ILE A 60 -0.95 -4.42 23.66
N MET A 61 -0.17 -3.34 23.77
CA MET A 61 0.13 -2.45 22.66
C MET A 61 1.23 -3.06 21.79
N ALA A 62 0.91 -3.30 20.52
CA ALA A 62 1.84 -3.87 19.56
C ALA A 62 1.52 -3.39 18.14
N ALA A 63 2.47 -3.55 17.22
CA ALA A 63 2.22 -3.27 15.81
C ALA A 63 1.43 -4.40 15.12
N SER A 64 1.36 -5.58 15.74
CA SER A 64 0.61 -6.73 15.18
C SER A 64 0.23 -7.74 16.26
N LYS A 65 -0.72 -8.62 15.95
CA LYS A 65 -1.14 -9.73 16.81
C LYS A 65 0.01 -10.69 17.13
N LYS A 66 0.89 -10.98 16.15
CA LYS A 66 2.06 -11.85 16.35
C LYS A 66 3.02 -11.25 17.37
N ASP A 67 3.27 -9.95 17.26
CA ASP A 67 4.12 -9.22 18.20
C ASP A 67 3.50 -9.16 19.61
N ALA A 68 2.18 -8.97 19.70
CA ALA A 68 1.46 -9.02 20.97
C ALA A 68 1.61 -10.38 21.69
N ILE A 69 1.53 -11.50 20.96
CA ILE A 69 1.73 -12.85 21.53
C ILE A 69 3.17 -13.05 22.02
N LYS A 70 4.17 -12.60 21.24
CA LYS A 70 5.58 -12.66 21.66
C LYS A 70 5.81 -11.89 22.95
N LYS A 71 5.27 -10.66 23.03
CA LYS A 71 5.31 -9.83 24.25
C LYS A 71 4.61 -10.49 25.43
N TYR A 72 3.47 -11.16 25.21
CA TYR A 72 2.75 -11.89 26.26
C TYR A 72 3.59 -13.05 26.82
N ASN A 73 4.20 -13.86 25.95
CA ASN A 73 4.99 -15.02 26.38
C ASN A 73 6.26 -14.62 27.13
N HIS A 74 6.92 -13.53 26.74
CA HIS A 74 8.09 -13.04 27.46
C HIS A 74 7.75 -12.54 28.87
N ARG A 75 6.57 -11.93 29.07
CA ARG A 75 6.10 -11.47 30.39
C ARG A 75 5.70 -12.60 31.33
N LYS A 76 5.38 -13.79 30.80
CA LYS A 76 4.92 -14.96 31.58
C LYS A 76 6.05 -15.92 31.96
N LYS A 77 7.24 -15.70 31.41
CA LYS A 77 8.45 -16.47 31.72
C LYS A 77 9.24 -15.75 32.80
#